data_AF-A0A2V8GR92-F1
#
_entry.id   AF-A0A2V8GR92-F1
#
_cell.length_a   1.000
_cell.length_b   1.000
_cell.length_c   1.000
_cell.angle_alpha   90.00
_cell.angle_beta   90.00
_cell.angle_gamma   90.00
#
_symmetry.space_group_name_H-M   'P 1'
#
loop_
_entity.id
_entity.type
_entity.pdbx_description
1 polymer ?
#
loop_
_entity_poly.entity_id
_entity_poly.type
_entity_poly.pdbx_seq_one_letter_code
_entity_poly.pdbx_strand_id
1 'polypeptide(L)' 'MGRILIADDHDSLRRGLAQAIAEAGHDIEEAPNGNAAIEKLHEG' A
#
# COMPACT_ATOMS: atom_id res chain seq x y z
N MET A 1 4.06 10.64 10.40
CA MET A 1 4.10 9.17 10.46
C MET A 1 2.68 8.64 10.53
N GLY A 2 2.19 8.06 9.44
CA GLY A 2 0.87 7.45 9.38
C GLY A 2 0.96 6.15 8.57
N ARG A 3 0.11 5.17 8.89
CA ARG A 3 0.03 3.91 8.15
C ARG A 3 -0.87 4.08 6.94
N ILE A 4 -0.38 3.70 5.77
CA ILE A 4 -1.08 3.86 4.50
C ILE A 4 -1.08 2.51 3.77
N LEU A 5 -2.26 2.06 3.37
CA LEU A 5 -2.47 0.88 2.54
C LEU A 5 -2.76 1.31 1.09
N ILE A 6 -1.94 0.88 0.15
CA ILE A 6 -2.08 1.16 -1.28
C ILE A 6 -2.66 -0.08 -1.96
N ALA A 7 -3.86 0.04 -2.51
CA ALA A 7 -4.50 -1.00 -3.31
C ALA A 7 -4.53 -0.60 -4.78
N ASP A 8 -3.74 -1.28 -5.62
CA ASP A 8 -3.62 -0.98 -7.05
C ASP A 8 -3.24 -2.27 -7.82
N ASP A 9 -3.91 -2.54 -8.94
CA ASP A 9 -3.67 -3.73 -9.78
C ASP A 9 -2.48 -3.55 -10.73
N HIS A 10 -2.01 -2.31 -10.93
CA HIS A 10 -0.86 -2.00 -11.75
C HIS A 10 0.42 -1.95 -10.92
N ASP A 11 1.18 -3.04 -10.99
CA ASP A 11 2.46 -3.25 -10.32
C ASP A 11 3.44 -2.07 -10.36
N SER A 12 3.65 -1.47 -11.54
CA SER A 12 4.60 -0.36 -11.68
C SER A 12 4.13 0.91 -10.98
N LEU A 13 2.81 1.18 -11.02
CA LEU A 13 2.22 2.35 -10.37
C LEU A 13 2.23 2.18 -8.84
N ARG A 14 1.78 1.01 -8.37
CA ARG A 14 1.75 0.67 -6.95
C ARG A 14 3.13 0.81 -6.30
N ARG A 15 4.16 0.24 -6.92
CA ARG A 15 5.55 0.34 -6.43
C ARG A 15 6.09 1.77 -6.45
N GLY A 16 5.83 2.52 -7.53
CA GLY A 16 6.27 3.91 -7.63
C GLY A 16 5.63 4.80 -6.56
N LEU A 17 4.34 4.59 -6.29
CA LEU A 17 3.61 5.30 -5.25
C LEU A 17 4.08 4.90 -3.85
N ALA A 18 4.26 3.59 -3.60
CA ALA A 18 4.78 3.07 -2.34
C ALA A 18 6.14 3.67 -2.00
N GLN A 19 7.04 3.73 -2.97
CA GLN A 19 8.36 4.34 -2.79
C GLN A 19 8.25 5.83 -2.43
N ALA A 20 7.50 6.61 -3.20
CA ALA A 20 7.38 8.06 -2.96
C ALA A 20 6.79 8.39 -1.58
N ILE A 21 5.80 7.62 -1.14
CA ILE A 21 5.16 7.82 0.16
C ILE A 21 6.05 7.33 1.31
N ALA A 22 6.79 6.23 1.12
CA ALA A 22 7.78 5.77 2.09
C ALA A 22 8.91 6.80 2.28
N GLU A 23 9.39 7.41 1.19
CA GLU A 23 10.38 8.50 1.22
C GLU A 23 9.87 9.74 1.98
N ALA A 24 8.56 9.96 2.01
CA ALA A 24 7.92 11.02 2.80
C ALA A 24 7.77 10.67 4.31
N GLY A 25 8.23 9.50 4.76
CA GLY A 25 8.22 9.09 6.17
C GLY A 25 6.87 8.57 6.64
N HIS A 26 6.22 7.75 5.81
CA HIS A 26 5.00 7.01 6.16
C HIS A 26 5.26 5.49 6.11
N ASP A 27 4.52 4.74 6.92
CA ASP A 27 4.56 3.28 6.89
C ASP A 27 3.60 2.80 5.80
N ILE A 28 4.13 2.05 4.83
CA ILE A 28 3.39 1.63 3.65
C ILE A 28 3.15 0.13 3.65
N GLU A 29 1.92 -0.23 3.34
CA GLU A 29 1.53 -1.57 2.94
C GLU A 29 0.96 -1.56 1.53
N GLU A 30 1.31 -2.57 0.73
CA GLU A 30 0.82 -2.74 -0.62
C GLU A 30 -0.17 -3.90 -0.70
N ALA A 31 -1.20 -3.75 -1.53
CA ALA A 31 -2.14 -4.79 -1.91
C ALA A 31 -2.35 -4.79 -3.44
N PRO A 32 -2.25 -5.95 -4.12
CA PRO A 32 -2.40 -6.03 -5.57
C PRO A 32 -3.85 -5.92 -6.05
N ASN A 33 -4.84 -5.92 -5.14
CA ASN A 33 -6.26 -5.78 -5.46
C ASN A 33 -7.06 -5.48 -4.18
N GLY A 34 -8.37 -5.22 -4.34
CA GLY A 34 -9.26 -4.91 -3.22
C GLY A 34 -9.44 -6.04 -2.21
N ASN A 35 -9.46 -7.30 -2.65
CA ASN A 35 -9.61 -8.43 -1.72
C ASN A 35 -8.39 -8.56 -0.81
N ALA A 36 -7.19 -8.50 -1.39
CA ALA A 36 -5.93 -8.50 -0.63
C ALA A 36 -5.83 -7.29 0.31
N ALA A 37 -6.39 -6.14 -0.07
CA ALA A 37 -6.45 -4.98 0.81
C ALA A 37 -7.37 -5.22 2.01
N ILE A 38 -8.54 -5.84 1.81
CA ILE A 38 -9.47 -6.19 2.88
C ILE A 38 -8.86 -7.24 3.82
N GLU A 39 -8.17 -8.25 3.28
CA GLU A 39 -7.46 -9.24 4.08
C GLU A 39 -6.46 -8.56 5.01
N LYS A 40 -5.64 -7.64 4.49
CA LYS A 40 -4.68 -6.84 5.27
C LYS A 40 -5.32 -5.96 6.34
N LEU A 41 -6.51 -5.41 6.09
CA LEU A 41 -7.24 -4.64 7.11
C LEU A 41 -7.69 -5.50 8.29
N HIS A 42 -7.88 -6.81 8.10
CA HIS A 42 -8.29 -7.74 9.14
C HIS A 42 -7.12 -8.47 9.83
N GLU A 43 -5.88 -8.32 9.34
CA GLU A 43 -4.67 -8.86 9.97
C GLU A 43 -4.18 -8.03 11.19
N GLY A 44 -4.93 -6.98 11.57
CA GLY A 44 -4.61 -6.03 12.64
C GLY A 44 -5.19 -6.34 14.01
#